data_AF-A0A7X4CU60-F1
#
_entry.id   AF-A0A7X4CU60-F1
#
_cell.length_a   1.000
_cell.length_b   1.000
_cell.length_c   1.000
_cell.angle_alpha   90.00
_cell.angle_beta   90.00
_cell.angle_gamma   90.00
#
_symmetry.space_group_name_H-M   'P 1'
#
loop_
_entity.id
_entity.type
_entity.pdbx_description
1 polymer ?
#
loop_
_entity_poly.entity_id
_entity_poly.type
_entity_poly.pdbx_seq_one_letter_code
_entity_poly.pdbx_strand_id
1 'polypeptide(L)'
;MQTRFVTYTGPSPMQDGAPSRQACQGGLRIRCFCSKACIRMKPGACGMADGVAGIPASNPGREVTTSPVSSTGARRAVIACAVACDRAGLKTGHLGHLVQIPAREAAFAAVRVRPDYWTVFSDAKAREAAAAAVPAGREQGLMARIQALGDTFYRGHEGGFDAREVVRIDDRLDALDGARLAGITTFPALLFDHESRKVVPTPNLETLNRAAEALAAAGRADVEVNAPGTTSSVVLSALAEAGVTQVEPGNALHGTTPLPAVDDLLEP
;
A
#
# COMPACT_ATOMS: atom_id res chain seq x y z
N MET A 1 36.16 -12.23 15.55
CA MET A 1 34.89 -12.76 15.03
C MET A 1 34.86 -12.46 13.54
N GLN A 2 35.12 -13.47 12.70
CA GLN A 2 35.35 -13.29 11.25
C GLN A 2 34.02 -13.17 10.50
N THR A 3 33.84 -12.06 9.79
CA THR A 3 32.79 -11.84 8.79
C THR A 3 33.13 -12.67 7.54
N ARG A 4 32.31 -13.68 7.22
CA ARG A 4 32.42 -14.40 5.94
C ARG A 4 31.66 -13.65 4.86
N PHE A 5 32.37 -13.17 3.85
CA PHE A 5 31.78 -12.75 2.59
C PHE A 5 31.43 -14.01 1.78
N VAL A 6 30.19 -14.13 1.32
CA VAL A 6 29.80 -15.12 0.31
C VAL A 6 29.73 -14.39 -1.03
N THR A 7 30.75 -14.58 -1.85
CA THR A 7 30.72 -14.19 -3.27
C THR A 7 29.88 -15.20 -4.03
N TYR A 8 28.79 -14.75 -4.65
CA TYR A 8 28.00 -15.58 -5.56
C TYR A 8 28.69 -15.64 -6.93
N THR A 9 29.38 -16.75 -7.21
CA THR A 9 29.72 -17.17 -8.56
C THR A 9 28.56 -18.00 -9.09
N GLY A 10 27.97 -17.61 -10.22
CA GLY A 10 26.78 -18.25 -10.78
C GLY A 10 26.92 -19.76 -11.03
N PRO A 11 25.80 -20.51 -11.10
CA PRO A 11 25.84 -21.97 -11.13
C PRO A 11 26.29 -22.54 -12.48
N SER A 12 27.23 -23.49 -12.41
CA SER A 12 27.46 -24.55 -13.40
C SER A 12 26.35 -25.63 -13.27
N PRO A 13 26.05 -26.43 -14.30
CA PRO A 13 24.77 -27.11 -14.40
C PRO A 13 24.66 -28.37 -13.53
N MET A 14 23.47 -28.52 -12.94
CA MET A 14 22.77 -29.73 -12.44
C MET A 14 23.51 -30.67 -11.48
N GLN A 15 23.00 -30.73 -10.24
CA GLN A 15 22.82 -31.97 -9.48
C GLN A 15 21.65 -31.82 -8.49
N ASP A 16 20.73 -32.78 -8.53
CA ASP A 16 19.45 -32.83 -7.81
C ASP A 16 19.61 -32.91 -6.28
N GLY A 17 18.85 -32.08 -5.56
CA GLY A 17 18.70 -32.16 -4.11
C GLY A 17 17.84 -31.02 -3.56
N ALA A 18 16.58 -31.29 -3.23
CA ALA A 18 15.65 -30.28 -2.71
C ALA A 18 16.05 -29.82 -1.29
N PRO A 19 16.20 -28.51 -1.00
CA PRO A 19 16.38 -28.02 0.35
C PRO A 19 15.04 -27.72 1.04
N SER A 20 15.02 -27.99 2.34
CA SER A 20 13.90 -27.83 3.28
C SER A 20 13.38 -26.40 3.39
N ARG A 21 12.04 -26.26 3.47
CA ARG A 21 11.33 -24.97 3.63
C ARG A 21 11.57 -24.37 5.02
N GLN A 22 12.34 -23.29 5.09
CA GLN A 22 12.35 -22.38 6.24
C GLN A 22 11.47 -21.17 5.88
N ALA A 23 10.43 -20.92 6.68
CA ALA A 23 9.47 -19.85 6.43
C ALA A 23 10.08 -18.48 6.79
N CYS A 24 10.16 -17.56 5.83
CA CYS A 24 10.45 -16.15 6.09
C CYS A 24 9.22 -15.49 6.70
N GLN A 25 9.22 -15.27 8.02
CA GLN A 25 8.31 -14.34 8.68
C GLN A 25 8.92 -12.92 8.59
N GLY A 26 8.16 -11.93 8.07
CA GLY A 26 8.57 -10.51 8.07
C GLY A 26 8.78 -9.82 6.71
N GLY A 27 8.17 -10.27 5.61
CA GLY A 27 8.36 -9.65 4.29
C GLY A 27 7.47 -8.43 4.00
N LEU A 28 8.02 -7.44 3.28
CA LEU A 28 7.31 -6.29 2.70
C LEU A 28 6.13 -6.77 1.83
N ARG A 29 4.92 -6.30 2.12
CA ARG A 29 3.71 -6.65 1.35
C ARG A 29 3.47 -5.60 0.28
N ILE A 30 3.65 -5.99 -0.99
CA ILE A 30 3.27 -5.16 -2.13
C ILE A 30 1.74 -5.21 -2.27
N ARG A 31 1.06 -4.07 -2.14
CA ARG A 31 -0.38 -3.94 -2.35
C ARG A 31 -0.63 -2.91 -3.44
N CYS A 32 -1.23 -3.33 -4.54
CA CYS A 32 -1.47 -2.44 -5.67
C CYS A 32 -2.44 -1.29 -5.35
N PHE A 33 -2.05 -0.10 -5.79
CA PHE A 33 -2.85 1.12 -5.75
C PHE A 33 -4.04 1.04 -6.70
N CYS A 34 -5.24 1.28 -6.17
CA CYS A 34 -6.43 1.44 -6.99
C CYS A 34 -6.55 2.87 -7.53
N SER A 35 -5.66 3.21 -8.47
CA SER A 35 -6.04 3.99 -9.64
C SER A 35 -5.57 3.35 -10.96
N LYS A 36 -4.63 2.39 -10.94
CA LYS A 36 -4.24 1.57 -12.11
C LYS A 36 -3.65 0.19 -11.68
N ALA A 37 -4.44 -0.88 -11.88
CA ALA A 37 -4.12 -2.32 -11.87
C ALA A 37 -3.71 -2.99 -10.53
N CYS A 38 -4.23 -4.21 -10.28
CA CYS A 38 -3.98 -5.05 -9.09
C CYS A 38 -3.11 -6.28 -9.38
N ILE A 39 -2.17 -6.61 -8.48
CA ILE A 39 -1.65 -7.98 -8.29
C ILE A 39 -1.53 -8.28 -6.79
N ARG A 40 -2.06 -9.43 -6.34
CA ARG A 40 -1.69 -10.07 -5.07
C ARG A 40 -0.80 -11.26 -5.43
N MET A 41 0.50 -11.19 -5.15
CA MET A 41 1.35 -12.39 -5.23
C MET A 41 1.00 -13.30 -4.05
N LYS A 42 0.63 -14.55 -4.33
CA LYS A 42 0.44 -15.57 -3.28
C LYS A 42 1.79 -15.84 -2.60
N PRO A 43 1.85 -15.95 -1.27
CA PRO A 43 3.07 -16.43 -0.61
C PRO A 43 3.25 -17.92 -0.94
N GLY A 44 4.35 -18.26 -1.62
CA GLY A 44 4.77 -19.64 -1.86
C GLY A 44 5.03 -19.99 -3.32
N ALA A 45 6.05 -19.38 -3.93
CA ALA A 45 6.80 -19.96 -5.05
C ALA A 45 8.14 -19.22 -5.17
N CYS A 46 9.12 -19.63 -4.35
CA CYS A 46 10.51 -19.44 -4.73
C CYS A 46 10.78 -20.56 -5.75
N GLY A 47 10.64 -20.25 -7.03
CA GLY A 47 10.84 -21.16 -8.15
C GLY A 47 11.20 -20.32 -9.36
N MET A 48 12.28 -20.72 -10.04
CA MET A 48 12.83 -20.04 -11.20
C MET A 48 11.73 -19.73 -12.24
N ALA A 49 11.82 -18.54 -12.83
CA ALA A 49 10.99 -18.15 -13.96
C ALA A 49 11.45 -18.94 -15.20
N ASP A 50 10.95 -20.16 -15.36
CA ASP A 50 10.96 -20.87 -16.64
C ASP A 50 9.54 -20.84 -17.23
N GLY A 51 9.44 -20.15 -18.37
CA GLY A 51 8.38 -20.21 -19.38
C GLY A 51 6.94 -20.49 -18.93
N VAL A 52 6.15 -19.44 -18.68
CA VAL A 52 4.68 -19.56 -18.74
C VAL A 52 4.22 -19.34 -20.18
N ALA A 53 4.24 -20.42 -20.96
CA ALA A 53 3.39 -20.55 -22.12
C ALA A 53 1.94 -20.79 -21.65
N GLY A 54 0.99 -19.99 -22.16
CA GLY A 54 -0.44 -20.30 -22.10
C GLY A 54 -1.28 -19.38 -21.20
N ILE A 55 -1.43 -18.10 -21.58
CA ILE A 55 -2.63 -17.33 -21.26
C ILE A 55 -3.58 -17.49 -22.45
N PRO A 56 -4.82 -18.00 -22.29
CA PRO A 56 -5.77 -18.02 -23.39
C PRO A 56 -6.11 -16.58 -23.80
N ALA A 57 -6.10 -16.35 -25.11
CA ALA A 57 -6.29 -15.04 -25.74
C ALA A 57 -7.47 -14.28 -25.13
N SER A 58 -7.18 -13.03 -24.76
CA SER A 58 -8.14 -11.98 -24.45
C SER A 58 -9.28 -11.94 -25.47
N ASN A 59 -10.52 -11.88 -24.98
CA ASN A 59 -11.70 -11.60 -25.80
C ASN A 59 -11.53 -10.21 -26.47
N PRO A 60 -11.34 -10.12 -27.80
CA PRO A 60 -11.03 -8.88 -28.48
C PRO A 60 -12.32 -8.10 -28.69
N GLY A 61 -12.69 -7.22 -27.76
CA GLY A 61 -13.89 -6.40 -27.93
C GLY A 61 -14.26 -5.43 -26.81
N ARG A 62 -13.43 -5.25 -25.78
CA ARG A 62 -13.72 -4.25 -24.72
C ARG A 62 -12.49 -3.39 -24.45
N GLU A 63 -12.40 -2.31 -25.20
CA GLU A 63 -11.49 -1.21 -24.92
C GLU A 63 -11.94 -0.55 -23.60
N VAL A 64 -11.12 -0.69 -22.54
CA VAL A 64 -11.35 0.00 -21.27
C VAL A 64 -10.77 1.40 -21.42
N THR A 65 -11.59 2.35 -21.90
CA THR A 65 -11.23 3.76 -21.98
C THR A 65 -11.35 4.41 -20.59
N THR A 66 -10.24 4.92 -20.06
CA THR A 66 -10.24 5.76 -18.85
C THR A 66 -10.35 7.23 -19.25
N SER A 67 -11.50 7.86 -19.00
CA SER A 67 -11.70 9.30 -19.24
C SER A 67 -10.99 10.17 -18.18
N PRO A 68 -10.55 11.40 -18.50
CA PRO A 68 -9.91 12.29 -17.53
C PRO A 68 -10.91 12.77 -16.46
N VAL A 69 -10.46 12.77 -15.20
CA VAL A 69 -11.27 13.11 -14.03
C VAL A 69 -11.28 14.62 -13.81
N SER A 70 -12.44 15.26 -13.93
CA SER A 70 -12.66 16.66 -13.51
C SER A 70 -12.80 16.78 -11.98
N SER A 71 -12.67 17.99 -11.44
CA SER A 71 -12.67 18.28 -9.99
C SER A 71 -13.93 17.81 -9.23
N THR A 72 -15.07 17.60 -9.91
CA THR A 72 -16.28 16.99 -9.33
C THR A 72 -16.22 15.45 -9.32
N GLY A 73 -15.39 14.86 -10.18
CA GLY A 73 -15.18 13.42 -10.37
C GLY A 73 -14.24 12.75 -9.36
N ALA A 74 -13.40 13.52 -8.65
CA ALA A 74 -12.50 12.98 -7.62
C ALA A 74 -13.27 12.23 -6.50
N ARG A 75 -14.48 12.70 -6.16
CA ARG A 75 -15.37 12.07 -5.15
C ARG A 75 -15.89 10.68 -5.56
N ARG A 76 -15.91 10.34 -6.85
CA ARG A 76 -16.33 9.02 -7.34
C ARG A 76 -15.15 8.09 -7.67
N ALA A 77 -13.94 8.63 -7.77
CA ALA A 77 -12.80 7.88 -8.30
C ALA A 77 -12.45 6.67 -7.44
N VAL A 78 -12.43 6.79 -6.10
CA VAL A 78 -11.96 5.69 -5.24
C VAL A 78 -12.90 4.49 -5.23
N ILE A 79 -14.21 4.70 -5.05
CA ILE A 79 -15.14 3.57 -5.10
C ILE A 79 -15.26 3.02 -6.51
N ALA A 80 -15.21 3.86 -7.55
CA ALA A 80 -15.35 3.42 -8.94
C ALA A 80 -14.17 2.53 -9.36
N CYS A 81 -12.94 2.87 -8.97
CA CYS A 81 -11.78 2.02 -9.23
C CYS A 81 -11.91 0.69 -8.48
N ALA A 82 -12.31 0.70 -7.21
CA ALA A 82 -12.50 -0.53 -6.43
C ALA A 82 -13.60 -1.44 -7.03
N VAL A 83 -14.68 -0.84 -7.53
CA VAL A 83 -15.74 -1.56 -8.26
C VAL A 83 -15.23 -2.15 -9.58
N ALA A 84 -14.38 -1.43 -10.31
CA ALA A 84 -13.78 -1.95 -11.53
C ALA A 84 -12.88 -3.18 -11.24
N CYS A 85 -12.08 -3.12 -10.16
CA CYS A 85 -11.29 -4.26 -9.70
C CYS A 85 -12.17 -5.45 -9.27
N ASP A 86 -13.22 -5.22 -8.49
CA ASP A 86 -14.18 -6.27 -8.09
C ASP A 86 -14.83 -6.95 -9.31
N ARG A 87 -15.24 -6.16 -10.31
CA ARG A 87 -15.80 -6.68 -11.58
C ARG A 87 -14.80 -7.49 -12.40
N ALA A 88 -13.50 -7.19 -12.26
CA ALA A 88 -12.43 -7.96 -12.86
C ALA A 88 -12.01 -9.20 -12.04
N GLY A 89 -12.70 -9.50 -10.92
CA GLY A 89 -12.36 -10.62 -10.04
C GLY A 89 -11.15 -10.36 -9.14
N LEU A 90 -10.74 -9.10 -9.00
CA LEU A 90 -9.60 -8.69 -8.17
C LEU A 90 -10.07 -8.27 -6.78
N LYS A 91 -9.34 -8.70 -5.75
CA LYS A 91 -9.61 -8.31 -4.37
C LYS A 91 -9.04 -6.92 -4.09
N THR A 92 -9.83 -6.06 -3.47
CA THR A 92 -9.35 -4.76 -2.98
C THR A 92 -8.53 -4.94 -1.69
N GLY A 93 -7.26 -4.58 -1.74
CA GLY A 93 -6.37 -4.62 -0.57
C GLY A 93 -6.55 -3.42 0.35
N HIS A 94 -6.52 -2.22 -0.20
CA HIS A 94 -6.54 -0.96 0.54
C HIS A 94 -7.50 0.02 -0.13
N LEU A 95 -8.32 0.69 0.67
CA LEU A 95 -9.33 1.65 0.22
C LEU A 95 -9.29 2.93 1.07
N GLY A 96 -9.71 4.08 0.51
CA GLY A 96 -9.88 5.33 1.27
C GLY A 96 -8.66 6.25 1.29
N HIS A 97 -7.61 5.91 0.54
CA HIS A 97 -6.40 6.70 0.37
C HIS A 97 -6.12 6.87 -1.13
N LEU A 98 -5.98 8.08 -1.68
CA LEU A 98 -5.94 9.40 -1.01
C LEU A 98 -7.30 10.03 -0.71
N VAL A 99 -8.40 9.50 -1.28
CA VAL A 99 -9.73 10.11 -1.12
C VAL A 99 -10.60 9.25 -0.21
N GLN A 100 -11.22 9.90 0.79
CA GLN A 100 -12.11 9.27 1.76
C GLN A 100 -13.41 8.77 1.10
N ILE A 101 -13.90 7.63 1.56
CA ILE A 101 -15.15 7.04 1.07
C ILE A 101 -16.34 7.88 1.52
N PRO A 102 -17.26 8.30 0.64
CA PRO A 102 -18.48 8.99 1.05
C PRO A 102 -19.33 8.13 2.00
N ALA A 103 -19.96 8.73 3.01
CA ALA A 103 -20.77 8.02 4.01
C ALA A 103 -21.83 7.08 3.39
N ARG A 104 -22.54 7.57 2.35
CA ARG A 104 -23.56 6.80 1.60
C ARG A 104 -23.01 5.59 0.84
N GLU A 105 -21.70 5.53 0.61
CA GLU A 105 -21.02 4.44 -0.08
C GLU A 105 -20.34 3.47 0.90
N ALA A 106 -20.36 3.78 2.21
CA ALA A 106 -19.67 3.01 3.22
C ALA A 106 -20.22 1.58 3.35
N ALA A 107 -21.55 1.43 3.37
CA ALA A 107 -22.20 0.11 3.41
C ALA A 107 -21.84 -0.75 2.19
N PHE A 108 -21.83 -0.14 0.99
CA PHE A 108 -21.41 -0.83 -0.23
C PHE A 108 -19.94 -1.25 -0.17
N ALA A 109 -19.05 -0.37 0.31
CA ALA A 109 -17.64 -0.68 0.49
C ALA A 109 -17.44 -1.85 1.47
N ALA A 110 -18.14 -1.85 2.60
CA ALA A 110 -18.01 -2.90 3.62
C ALA A 110 -18.55 -4.26 3.15
N VAL A 111 -19.68 -4.28 2.46
CA VAL A 111 -20.38 -5.52 2.04
C VAL A 111 -19.83 -6.08 0.74
N ARG A 112 -19.64 -5.24 -0.28
CA ARG A 112 -19.28 -5.68 -1.64
C ARG A 112 -17.78 -5.61 -1.89
N VAL A 113 -17.17 -4.44 -1.69
CA VAL A 113 -15.73 -4.23 -2.00
C VAL A 113 -14.84 -5.01 -1.02
N ARG A 114 -15.24 -5.03 0.26
CA ARG A 114 -14.59 -5.77 1.35
C ARG A 114 -13.07 -5.55 1.42
N PRO A 115 -12.58 -4.31 1.56
CA PRO A 115 -11.14 -4.07 1.63
C PRO A 115 -10.51 -4.74 2.85
N ASP A 116 -9.21 -5.07 2.76
CA ASP A 116 -8.44 -5.51 3.93
C ASP A 116 -8.18 -4.31 4.86
N TYR A 117 -7.79 -3.16 4.29
CA TYR A 117 -7.53 -1.92 5.02
C TYR A 117 -8.37 -0.77 4.48
N TRP A 118 -8.88 0.05 5.40
CA TRP A 118 -9.64 1.25 5.08
C TRP A 118 -9.00 2.45 5.75
N THR A 119 -8.43 3.37 4.97
CA THR A 119 -7.84 4.59 5.50
C THR A 119 -8.88 5.58 5.96
N VAL A 120 -8.70 6.12 7.16
CA VAL A 120 -9.55 7.13 7.76
C VAL A 120 -8.73 8.34 8.21
N PHE A 121 -9.27 9.53 8.01
CA PHE A 121 -8.57 10.79 8.31
C PHE A 121 -9.12 11.48 9.57
N SER A 122 -10.21 10.98 10.14
CA SER A 122 -10.89 11.54 11.31
C SER A 122 -11.71 10.49 12.05
N ASP A 123 -12.05 10.77 13.31
CA ASP A 123 -12.91 9.89 14.12
C ASP A 123 -14.31 9.72 13.50
N ALA A 124 -14.85 10.75 12.86
CA ALA A 124 -16.14 10.65 12.14
C ALA A 124 -16.06 9.61 11.02
N LYS A 125 -14.97 9.65 10.23
CA LYS A 125 -14.74 8.70 9.14
C LYS A 125 -14.48 7.27 9.64
N ALA A 126 -13.82 7.14 10.78
CA ALA A 126 -13.67 5.85 11.46
C ALA A 126 -15.00 5.25 11.91
N ARG A 127 -15.86 6.05 12.56
CA ARG A 127 -17.20 5.62 12.98
C ARG A 127 -18.06 5.17 11.81
N GLU A 128 -18.02 5.88 10.69
CA GLU A 128 -18.74 5.47 9.47
C GLU A 128 -18.25 4.13 8.91
N ALA A 129 -16.94 3.89 8.89
CA ALA A 129 -16.36 2.63 8.43
C ALA A 129 -16.71 1.47 9.38
N ALA A 130 -16.58 1.68 10.69
CA ALA A 130 -16.89 0.72 11.73
C ALA A 130 -18.39 0.33 11.71
N ALA A 131 -19.28 1.33 11.70
CA ALA A 131 -20.72 1.12 11.63
C ALA A 131 -21.16 0.39 10.35
N ALA A 132 -20.47 0.58 9.23
CA ALA A 132 -20.73 -0.16 8.00
C ALA A 132 -20.23 -1.62 8.05
N ALA A 133 -19.20 -1.90 8.85
CA ALA A 133 -18.58 -3.23 8.96
C ALA A 133 -19.40 -4.19 9.85
N VAL A 134 -20.03 -3.69 10.92
CA VAL A 134 -20.89 -4.47 11.82
C VAL A 134 -21.98 -5.28 11.07
N PRO A 135 -22.88 -4.67 10.27
CA PRO A 135 -23.90 -5.43 9.53
C PRO A 135 -23.31 -6.27 8.40
N ALA A 136 -22.08 -6.00 7.96
CA ALA A 136 -21.35 -6.84 7.01
C ALA A 136 -20.73 -8.09 7.68
N GLY A 137 -20.88 -8.25 9.00
CA GLY A 137 -20.36 -9.38 9.78
C GLY A 137 -18.83 -9.38 9.86
N ARG A 138 -18.20 -8.22 9.97
CA ARG A 138 -16.74 -8.07 9.93
C ARG A 138 -16.25 -7.03 10.93
N GLU A 139 -15.03 -7.24 11.37
CA GLU A 139 -14.19 -6.18 11.94
C GLU A 139 -13.31 -5.60 10.82
N GLN A 140 -13.43 -4.29 10.57
CA GLN A 140 -12.65 -3.60 9.54
C GLN A 140 -11.30 -3.13 10.10
N GLY A 141 -10.21 -3.56 9.48
CA GLY A 141 -8.89 -2.98 9.76
C GLY A 141 -8.82 -1.55 9.24
N LEU A 142 -8.62 -0.58 10.14
CA LEU A 142 -8.48 0.83 9.82
C LEU A 142 -7.01 1.20 9.68
N MET A 143 -6.72 2.04 8.69
CA MET A 143 -5.41 2.66 8.51
C MET A 143 -5.54 4.14 8.89
N ALA A 144 -4.89 4.60 9.95
CA ALA A 144 -4.95 6.00 10.33
C ALA A 144 -4.03 6.81 9.41
N ARG A 145 -4.58 7.78 8.66
CA ARG A 145 -3.72 8.77 7.99
C ARG A 145 -3.20 9.74 9.03
N ILE A 146 -1.88 9.84 9.17
CA ILE A 146 -1.24 10.73 10.13
C ILE A 146 -0.44 11.82 9.43
N GLN A 147 -0.25 12.93 10.15
CA GLN A 147 0.54 14.07 9.73
C GLN A 147 1.21 14.75 10.92
N ALA A 148 2.34 15.42 10.66
CA ALA A 148 3.04 16.28 11.61
C ALA A 148 3.36 17.64 10.99
N LEU A 149 3.70 18.62 11.84
CA LEU A 149 4.19 19.91 11.37
C LEU A 149 5.51 19.72 10.60
N GLY A 150 5.61 20.29 9.40
CA GLY A 150 6.77 20.16 8.53
C GLY A 150 6.67 19.02 7.51
N ASP A 151 5.62 18.20 7.58
CA ASP A 151 5.30 17.23 6.53
C ASP A 151 5.00 17.95 5.20
N THR A 152 5.37 17.28 4.11
CA THR A 152 5.13 17.75 2.74
C THR A 152 3.76 17.27 2.27
N PHE A 153 2.97 18.18 1.68
CA PHE A 153 1.69 17.85 1.07
C PHE A 153 1.52 18.56 -0.27
N TYR A 154 0.88 17.87 -1.21
CA TYR A 154 0.26 18.56 -2.33
C TYR A 154 -0.95 19.34 -1.85
N ARG A 155 -1.21 20.49 -2.47
CA ARG A 155 -2.38 21.30 -2.17
C ARG A 155 -3.66 20.48 -2.30
N GLY A 156 -4.46 20.41 -1.23
CA GLY A 156 -5.69 19.63 -1.15
C GLY A 156 -5.52 18.18 -0.66
N HIS A 157 -4.29 17.75 -0.36
CA HIS A 157 -3.99 16.43 0.23
C HIS A 157 -3.65 16.51 1.72
N GLU A 158 -3.82 17.68 2.32
CA GLU A 158 -3.66 17.91 3.75
C GLU A 158 -4.76 17.18 4.53
N GLY A 159 -4.46 16.85 5.79
CA GLY A 159 -5.42 16.21 6.68
C GLY A 159 -5.02 14.79 7.08
N GLY A 160 -5.75 14.28 8.05
CA GLY A 160 -5.34 13.15 8.86
C GLY A 160 -5.18 13.57 10.32
N PHE A 161 -4.91 12.59 11.16
CA PHE A 161 -4.71 12.80 12.58
C PHE A 161 -3.32 13.36 12.87
N ASP A 162 -3.18 14.07 13.99
CA ASP A 162 -1.88 14.48 14.50
C ASP A 162 -1.07 13.25 14.93
N ALA A 163 0.09 13.03 14.32
CA ALA A 163 0.96 11.88 14.59
C ALA A 163 1.42 11.83 16.06
N ARG A 164 1.47 12.96 16.76
CA ARG A 164 1.85 13.02 18.19
C ARG A 164 0.83 12.32 19.10
N GLU A 165 -0.39 12.17 18.60
CA GLU A 165 -1.51 11.57 19.34
C GLU A 165 -1.74 10.10 18.95
N VAL A 166 -0.80 9.45 18.25
CA VAL A 166 -1.00 8.12 17.63
C VAL A 166 -1.47 7.05 18.61
N VAL A 167 -0.95 7.02 19.83
CA VAL A 167 -1.39 6.07 20.86
C VAL A 167 -2.83 6.35 21.31
N ARG A 168 -3.23 7.63 21.42
CA ARG A 168 -4.63 7.96 21.72
C ARG A 168 -5.56 7.71 20.54
N ILE A 169 -5.05 7.80 19.31
CA ILE A 169 -5.82 7.47 18.10
C ILE A 169 -6.07 5.97 18.07
N ASP A 170 -5.06 5.17 18.36
CA ASP A 170 -5.15 3.71 18.53
C ASP A 170 -6.28 3.33 19.50
N ASP A 171 -6.23 3.85 20.73
CA ASP A 171 -7.27 3.61 21.75
C ASP A 171 -8.69 3.95 21.24
N ARG A 172 -8.83 5.09 20.56
CA ARG A 172 -10.14 5.54 20.04
C ARG A 172 -10.66 4.68 18.90
N LEU A 173 -9.77 4.21 18.02
CA LEU A 173 -10.16 3.40 16.86
C LEU A 173 -10.46 1.95 17.25
N ASP A 174 -9.72 1.39 18.21
CA ASP A 174 -9.97 0.06 18.77
C ASP A 174 -11.24 -0.01 19.62
N ALA A 175 -11.66 1.11 20.22
CA ALA A 175 -12.90 1.18 20.97
C ALA A 175 -14.18 1.14 20.09
N LEU A 176 -14.03 1.18 18.75
CA LEU A 176 -15.17 1.15 17.83
C LEU A 176 -15.62 -0.28 17.56
N ASP A 177 -16.88 -0.58 17.85
CA ASP A 177 -17.47 -1.86 17.43
C ASP A 177 -17.43 -2.01 15.90
N GLY A 178 -16.95 -3.16 15.43
CA GLY A 178 -16.76 -3.46 14.01
C GLY A 178 -15.47 -2.89 13.40
N ALA A 179 -14.53 -2.35 14.17
CA ALA A 179 -13.24 -1.89 13.65
C ALA A 179 -12.09 -2.09 14.65
N ARG A 180 -10.86 -2.02 14.13
CA ARG A 180 -9.63 -1.90 14.92
C ARG A 180 -8.60 -1.04 14.19
N LEU A 181 -7.66 -0.44 14.90
CA LEU A 181 -6.45 0.07 14.25
C LEU A 181 -5.65 -1.11 13.71
N ALA A 182 -5.40 -1.10 12.40
CA ALA A 182 -4.56 -2.09 11.73
C ALA A 182 -3.24 -1.50 11.21
N GLY A 183 -3.10 -0.18 11.17
CA GLY A 183 -1.90 0.46 10.67
C GLY A 183 -1.96 1.98 10.60
N ILE A 184 -0.85 2.56 10.16
CA ILE A 184 -0.70 4.00 9.88
C ILE A 184 -0.22 4.24 8.43
N THR A 185 -0.65 5.36 7.85
CA THR A 185 -0.23 5.80 6.52
C THR A 185 0.00 7.30 6.44
N THR A 186 0.79 7.72 5.45
CA THR A 186 0.94 9.13 5.04
C THR A 186 1.10 9.21 3.52
N PHE A 187 1.17 10.41 2.96
CA PHE A 187 1.48 10.61 1.55
C PHE A 187 1.84 12.07 1.28
N PRO A 188 2.89 12.33 0.48
CA PRO A 188 3.84 11.35 -0.07
C PRO A 188 4.93 10.97 0.95
N ALA A 189 5.29 9.68 1.07
CA ALA A 189 6.41 9.23 1.90
C ALA A 189 7.77 9.36 1.19
N LEU A 190 7.75 9.29 -0.15
CA LEU A 190 8.91 9.52 -1.01
C LEU A 190 8.51 10.44 -2.15
N LEU A 191 9.46 11.25 -2.62
CA LEU A 191 9.31 12.10 -3.80
C LEU A 191 10.53 11.97 -4.71
N PHE A 192 10.32 12.20 -6.01
CA PHE A 192 11.44 12.35 -6.94
C PHE A 192 11.99 13.77 -6.82
N ASP A 193 13.28 13.89 -6.52
CA ASP A 193 14.01 15.14 -6.50
C ASP A 193 14.69 15.36 -7.86
N HIS A 194 14.35 16.48 -8.51
CA HIS A 194 14.83 16.80 -9.84
C HIS A 194 16.31 17.21 -9.87
N GLU A 195 16.83 17.78 -8.79
CA GLU A 195 18.22 18.22 -8.71
C GLU A 195 19.17 17.01 -8.57
N SER A 196 18.89 16.13 -7.60
CA SER A 196 19.69 14.91 -7.40
C SER A 196 19.33 13.76 -8.34
N ARG A 197 18.23 13.88 -9.09
CA ARG A 197 17.65 12.84 -9.98
C ARG A 197 17.36 11.52 -9.25
N LYS A 198 17.00 11.59 -7.97
CA LYS A 198 16.76 10.42 -7.13
C LYS A 198 15.40 10.48 -6.48
N VAL A 199 14.88 9.31 -6.11
CA VAL A 199 13.76 9.24 -5.19
C VAL A 199 14.29 9.38 -3.77
N VAL A 200 13.80 10.37 -3.04
CA VAL A 200 14.25 10.73 -1.70
C VAL A 200 13.09 10.67 -0.69
N PRO A 201 13.36 10.35 0.58
CA PRO A 201 12.36 10.41 1.62
C PRO A 201 11.90 11.84 1.88
N THR A 202 10.61 11.99 2.13
CA THR A 202 10.03 13.23 2.65
C THR A 202 10.06 13.22 4.18
N PRO A 203 9.85 14.37 4.84
CA PRO A 203 9.64 14.41 6.29
C PRO A 203 8.50 13.49 6.77
N ASN A 204 7.54 13.16 5.88
CA ASN A 204 6.41 12.30 6.21
C ASN A 204 6.84 10.86 6.50
N LEU A 205 7.88 10.33 5.85
CA LEU A 205 8.38 8.98 6.16
C LEU A 205 8.91 8.90 7.58
N GLU A 206 9.64 9.94 8.00
CA GLU A 206 10.12 10.07 9.36
C GLU A 206 8.97 10.22 10.37
N THR A 207 7.89 10.93 9.99
CA THR A 207 6.64 10.97 10.77
C THR A 207 6.02 9.58 10.94
N LEU A 208 6.03 8.72 9.91
CA LEU A 208 5.58 7.33 10.03
C LEU A 208 6.44 6.52 10.99
N ASN A 209 7.77 6.62 10.87
CA ASN A 209 8.71 5.86 11.70
C ASN A 209 8.52 6.16 13.18
N ARG A 210 8.48 7.44 13.57
CA ARG A 210 8.25 7.84 14.97
C ARG A 210 6.90 7.37 15.50
N ALA A 211 5.86 7.41 14.66
CA ALA A 211 4.53 6.94 15.04
C ALA A 211 4.49 5.42 15.23
N ALA A 212 5.18 4.66 14.35
CA ALA A 212 5.32 3.22 14.49
C ALA A 212 6.09 2.85 15.77
N GLU A 213 7.19 3.56 16.08
CA GLU A 213 7.95 3.38 17.32
C GLU A 213 7.09 3.67 18.56
N ALA A 214 6.31 4.76 18.56
CA ALA A 214 5.42 5.10 19.66
C ALA A 214 4.34 4.03 19.88
N LEU A 215 3.77 3.48 18.81
CA LEU A 215 2.81 2.37 18.89
C LEU A 215 3.47 1.09 19.42
N ALA A 216 4.67 0.76 18.94
CA ALA A 216 5.43 -0.40 19.42
C ALA A 216 5.78 -0.26 20.92
N ALA A 217 6.20 0.93 21.36
CA ALA A 217 6.48 1.23 22.76
C ALA A 217 5.22 1.13 23.65
N ALA A 218 4.04 1.39 23.09
CA ALA A 218 2.75 1.17 23.74
C ALA A 218 2.27 -0.30 23.70
N GLY A 219 3.07 -1.21 23.15
CA GLY A 219 2.78 -2.65 23.10
C GLY A 219 2.02 -3.12 21.86
N ARG A 220 1.86 -2.26 20.84
CA ARG A 220 1.19 -2.61 19.58
C ARG A 220 2.20 -3.20 18.60
N ALA A 221 2.28 -4.53 18.56
CA ALA A 221 3.28 -5.26 17.76
C ALA A 221 2.87 -5.50 16.29
N ASP A 222 1.56 -5.53 15.99
CA ASP A 222 1.03 -5.90 14.67
C ASP A 222 0.46 -4.70 13.89
N VAL A 223 1.23 -3.60 13.84
CA VAL A 223 0.86 -2.37 13.14
C VAL A 223 1.47 -2.36 11.75
N GLU A 224 0.61 -2.25 10.73
CA GLU A 224 1.08 -2.08 9.35
C GLU A 224 1.50 -0.63 9.09
N VAL A 225 2.67 -0.45 8.46
CA VAL A 225 3.20 0.86 8.06
C VAL A 225 3.10 0.97 6.54
N ASN A 226 2.18 1.81 6.06
CA ASN A 226 1.94 2.02 4.63
C ASN A 226 2.59 3.34 4.18
N ALA A 227 3.57 3.25 3.28
CA ALA A 227 4.38 4.40 2.83
C ALA A 227 4.32 4.60 1.30
N PRO A 228 3.18 5.11 0.77
CA PRO A 228 3.02 5.38 -0.65
C PRO A 228 3.74 6.67 -1.09
N GLY A 229 4.22 6.66 -2.33
CA GLY A 229 4.93 7.78 -2.96
C GLY A 229 6.07 7.24 -3.81
N THR A 230 6.01 7.49 -5.12
CA THR A 230 7.03 7.07 -6.12
C THR A 230 7.59 5.66 -5.89
N THR A 231 6.76 4.71 -5.46
CA THR A 231 7.18 3.33 -5.18
C THR A 231 7.61 2.67 -6.48
N SER A 232 8.86 2.21 -6.53
CA SER A 232 9.48 1.44 -7.61
C SER A 232 10.39 0.36 -7.04
N SER A 233 10.84 -0.58 -7.87
CA SER A 233 11.80 -1.63 -7.48
C SER A 233 13.06 -1.07 -6.82
N VAL A 234 13.49 0.12 -7.23
CA VAL A 234 14.70 0.80 -6.75
C VAL A 234 14.61 1.21 -5.27
N VAL A 235 13.41 1.49 -4.77
CA VAL A 235 13.20 1.99 -3.40
C VAL A 235 12.64 0.95 -2.43
N LEU A 236 12.31 -0.26 -2.89
CA LEU A 236 11.70 -1.29 -2.04
C LEU A 236 12.61 -1.70 -0.87
N SER A 237 13.91 -1.88 -1.12
CA SER A 237 14.87 -2.25 -0.07
C SER A 237 14.97 -1.17 1.00
N ALA A 238 15.09 0.10 0.59
CA ALA A 238 15.17 1.24 1.52
C ALA A 238 13.87 1.39 2.34
N LEU A 239 12.71 1.15 1.74
CA LEU A 239 11.43 1.16 2.47
C LEU A 239 11.35 0.01 3.48
N ALA A 240 11.78 -1.19 3.11
CA ALA A 240 11.82 -2.33 4.04
C ALA A 240 12.78 -2.09 5.22
N GLU A 241 13.96 -1.51 4.96
CA GLU A 241 14.91 -1.12 6.00
C GLU A 241 14.35 -0.02 6.93
N ALA A 242 13.49 0.86 6.41
CA ALA A 242 12.76 1.85 7.19
C ALA A 242 11.56 1.27 7.96
N GLY A 243 11.35 -0.04 7.97
CA GLY A 243 10.25 -0.68 8.70
C GLY A 243 8.88 -0.57 8.02
N VAL A 244 8.83 -0.14 6.76
CA VAL A 244 7.60 -0.13 5.97
C VAL A 244 7.14 -1.56 5.72
N THR A 245 5.84 -1.82 5.92
CA THR A 245 5.25 -3.14 5.70
C THR A 245 4.35 -3.16 4.47
N GLN A 246 3.87 -2.01 4.01
CA GLN A 246 3.03 -1.87 2.82
C GLN A 246 3.47 -0.75 1.89
N VAL A 247 3.46 -1.05 0.60
CA VAL A 247 3.76 -0.10 -0.48
C VAL A 247 2.73 -0.19 -1.58
N GLU A 248 2.59 0.90 -2.35
CA GLU A 248 1.54 1.07 -3.34
C GLU A 248 2.11 1.51 -4.70
N PRO A 249 2.76 0.60 -5.45
CA PRO A 249 3.29 0.91 -6.76
C PRO A 249 2.13 1.21 -7.74
N GLY A 250 2.28 2.29 -8.49
CA GLY A 250 1.34 2.71 -9.53
C GLY A 250 2.04 2.89 -10.87
N ASN A 251 2.77 3.99 -11.02
CA ASN A 251 3.54 4.28 -12.24
C ASN A 251 4.63 3.23 -12.53
N ALA A 252 5.24 2.66 -11.49
CA ALA A 252 6.28 1.64 -11.65
C ALA A 252 5.79 0.36 -12.33
N LEU A 253 4.50 0.02 -12.15
CA LEU A 253 3.90 -1.16 -12.80
C LEU A 253 3.73 -0.98 -14.31
N HIS A 254 3.82 0.25 -14.80
CA HIS A 254 3.65 0.60 -16.20
C HIS A 254 4.92 1.22 -16.79
N GLY A 255 6.05 1.17 -16.05
CA GLY A 255 7.32 1.76 -16.46
C GLY A 255 7.30 3.29 -16.63
N THR A 256 6.33 3.98 -16.04
CA THR A 256 6.14 5.43 -16.21
C THR A 256 6.50 6.21 -14.96
N THR A 257 7.42 5.71 -14.12
CA THR A 257 8.00 6.54 -13.07
C THR A 257 8.86 7.64 -13.70
N PRO A 258 9.23 8.68 -12.94
CA PRO A 258 10.18 9.68 -13.44
C PRO A 258 11.57 9.10 -13.76
N LEU A 259 11.92 7.93 -13.19
CA LEU A 259 13.27 7.35 -13.26
C LEU A 259 13.70 6.95 -14.69
N PRO A 260 12.89 6.22 -15.48
CA PRO A 260 13.23 5.92 -16.89
C PRO A 260 13.35 7.16 -17.80
N ALA A 261 12.77 8.31 -17.41
CA ALA A 261 12.89 9.54 -18.18
C ALA A 261 14.23 10.28 -17.94
N VAL A 262 14.95 9.90 -16.88
CA VAL A 262 16.20 10.53 -16.46
C VAL A 262 17.39 9.58 -16.46
N ASP A 263 17.20 8.28 -16.27
CA ASP A 263 18.28 7.28 -16.33
C ASP A 263 17.86 6.11 -17.23
N ASP A 264 18.85 5.37 -17.74
CA ASP A 264 18.67 4.08 -18.45
C ASP A 264 18.26 2.96 -17.47
N LEU A 265 17.29 3.23 -16.60
CA LEU A 265 16.69 2.28 -15.69
C LEU A 265 15.45 1.69 -16.37
N LEU A 266 15.58 0.46 -16.86
CA LEU A 266 14.44 -0.36 -17.25
C LEU A 266 13.68 -0.79 -15.99
N GLU A 267 12.45 -0.30 -15.83
CA GLU A 267 11.50 -0.92 -14.90
C GLU A 267 10.92 -2.18 -15.56
N PRO A 268 10.99 -3.35 -14.90
CA PRO A 268 10.50 -4.62 -15.43
C PRO A 268 8.96 -4.73 -15.44
#